data_AF-A0A956U3A0-F1
#
_entry.id   AF-A0A956U3A0-F1
#
_cell.length_a   1.000
_cell.length_b   1.000
_cell.length_c   1.000
_cell.angle_alpha   90.00
_cell.angle_beta   90.00
_cell.angle_gamma   90.00
#
_symmetry.space_group_name_H-M   'P 1'
#
loop_
_entity.id
_entity.type
_entity.pdbx_description
1 polymer ?
#
loop_
_entity_poly.entity_id
_entity_poly.type
_entity_poly.pdbx_seq_one_letter_code
_entity_poly.pdbx_strand_id
1 'polypeptide(L)'
;MGKQYRQGDVLLVKIEMEHVPEEAVQEKTEDRVVLAYGEVTGHAHAIDPSLAGLYRWRNDRLLEVKPGATLVHEEHSAIVLEPGVYRVIQQREYEPGSSRPVID
;
A
#
# COMPACT_ATOMS: atom_id res chain seq x y z
N MET A 1 10.05 14.76 -8.20
CA MET A 1 9.72 13.56 -7.39
C MET A 1 8.50 13.86 -6.55
N GLY A 2 7.44 13.05 -6.65
CA GLY A 2 6.29 13.15 -5.75
C GLY A 2 6.66 12.76 -4.32
N LYS A 3 5.85 13.18 -3.34
CA LYS A 3 6.06 12.82 -1.92
C LYS A 3 5.91 11.32 -1.72
N GLN A 4 6.76 10.74 -0.87
CA GLN A 4 6.77 9.30 -0.61
C GLN A 4 6.68 9.01 0.88
N TYR A 5 6.00 7.92 1.23
CA TYR A 5 5.92 7.40 2.59
C TYR A 5 6.25 5.90 2.56
N ARG A 6 7.02 5.42 3.53
CA ARG A 6 7.40 4.02 3.64
C ARG A 6 7.13 3.49 5.03
N GLN A 7 6.49 2.33 5.13
CA GLN A 7 6.30 1.59 6.37
C GLN A 7 6.52 0.11 6.05
N GLY A 8 7.56 -0.49 6.64
CA GLY A 8 7.95 -1.88 6.33
C GLY A 8 8.11 -2.14 4.83
N ASP A 9 7.37 -3.12 4.34
CA ASP A 9 7.27 -3.53 2.93
C ASP A 9 6.32 -2.68 2.09
N VAL A 10 5.66 -1.66 2.65
CA VAL A 10 4.78 -0.76 1.88
C VAL A 10 5.48 0.56 1.56
N LEU A 11 5.52 0.88 0.27
CA LEU A 11 5.91 2.19 -0.25
C LEU A 11 4.70 2.87 -0.91
N LEU A 12 4.34 4.04 -0.42
CA LEU A 12 3.35 4.93 -1.01
C LEU A 12 4.04 6.04 -1.78
N VAL A 13 3.70 6.19 -3.06
CA VAL A 13 4.23 7.26 -3.91
C VAL A 13 3.06 8.16 -4.32
N LYS A 14 3.07 9.41 -3.88
CA LYS A 14 2.06 10.39 -4.31
C LYS A 14 2.23 10.65 -5.79
N ILE A 15 1.11 10.57 -6.52
CA ILE A 15 1.06 10.80 -7.96
C ILE A 15 0.24 12.05 -8.24
N GLU A 16 0.54 12.71 -9.36
CA GLU A 16 -0.18 13.92 -9.81
C GLU A 16 -1.53 13.53 -10.40
N MET A 17 -2.43 13.07 -9.54
CA MET A 17 -3.85 12.82 -9.82
C MET A 17 -4.69 13.41 -8.71
N GLU A 18 -5.74 14.15 -9.06
CA GLU A 18 -6.67 14.75 -8.11
C GLU A 18 -7.60 13.68 -7.50
N HIS A 19 -8.05 12.73 -8.32
CA HIS A 19 -8.95 11.65 -7.96
C HIS A 19 -8.55 10.35 -8.65
N VAL A 20 -8.99 9.22 -8.10
CA VAL A 20 -8.84 7.93 -8.79
C VAL A 20 -9.65 7.93 -10.09
N PRO A 21 -9.14 7.31 -11.18
CA PRO A 21 -9.88 7.22 -12.44
C PRO A 21 -11.23 6.50 -12.28
N GLU A 22 -12.25 6.90 -13.04
CA GLU A 22 -13.59 6.26 -12.99
C GLU A 22 -13.56 4.76 -13.38
N GLU A 23 -12.58 4.38 -14.20
CA GLU A 23 -12.34 2.98 -14.61
C GLU A 23 -11.69 2.14 -13.49
N ALA A 24 -11.23 2.76 -12.40
CA ALA A 24 -10.59 2.06 -11.30
C ALA A 24 -11.64 1.28 -10.50
N VAL A 25 -11.33 0.01 -10.22
CA VAL A 25 -12.22 -0.86 -9.46
C VAL A 25 -11.84 -0.80 -7.99
N GLN A 26 -12.76 -0.33 -7.15
CA GLN A 26 -12.55 -0.32 -5.71
C GLN A 26 -12.40 -1.75 -5.18
N GLU A 27 -11.34 -2.00 -4.41
CA GLU A 27 -11.15 -3.25 -3.70
C GLU A 27 -12.10 -3.32 -2.51
N LYS A 28 -12.67 -4.51 -2.28
CA LYS A 28 -13.48 -4.75 -1.09
C LYS A 28 -12.61 -4.60 0.15
N THR A 29 -13.08 -3.79 1.08
CA THR A 29 -12.47 -3.58 2.39
C THR A 29 -13.55 -3.81 3.43
N GLU A 30 -13.18 -4.42 4.55
CA GLU A 30 -14.09 -4.68 5.67
C GLU A 30 -13.81 -3.64 6.76
N ASP A 31 -13.28 -4.05 7.90
CA ASP A 31 -13.02 -3.15 9.03
C ASP A 31 -11.84 -2.20 8.78
N ARG A 32 -10.94 -2.55 7.85
CA ARG A 32 -9.72 -1.79 7.54
C ARG A 32 -9.35 -1.88 6.06
N VAL A 33 -8.69 -0.83 5.57
CA VAL A 33 -8.06 -0.82 4.23
C VAL A 33 -6.66 -1.39 4.35
N VAL A 34 -6.50 -2.67 4.03
CA VAL A 34 -5.22 -3.38 4.13
C VAL A 34 -4.38 -3.21 2.85
N LEU A 35 -3.24 -2.54 2.99
CA LEU A 35 -2.28 -2.31 1.92
C LEU A 35 -1.36 -3.51 1.69
N ALA A 36 -0.96 -4.16 2.78
CA ALA A 36 -0.20 -5.40 2.79
C ALA A 36 -0.33 -6.06 4.17
N TYR A 37 -0.22 -7.38 4.21
CA TYR A 37 0.04 -8.10 5.45
C TYR A 37 1.55 -8.07 5.70
N GLY A 38 1.95 -7.75 6.92
CA GLY A 38 3.36 -7.76 7.32
C GLY A 38 3.94 -9.16 7.32
N GLU A 39 5.25 -9.26 7.57
CA GLU A 39 5.97 -10.54 7.61
C GLU A 39 5.51 -11.44 8.77
N VAL A 40 5.04 -10.82 9.86
CA VAL A 40 4.46 -11.52 11.00
C VAL A 40 2.98 -11.78 10.73
N THR A 41 2.58 -13.04 10.81
CA THR A 41 1.19 -13.47 10.66
C THR A 41 0.27 -12.70 11.60
N GLY A 42 -0.65 -11.93 11.02
CA GLY A 42 -1.64 -11.16 11.76
C GLY A 42 -1.37 -9.65 11.79
N HIS A 43 -0.17 -9.19 11.43
CA HIS A 43 0.11 -7.77 11.30
C HIS A 43 -0.25 -7.24 9.91
N ALA A 44 -0.71 -5.99 9.85
CA ALA A 44 -1.16 -5.40 8.59
C ALA A 44 -0.87 -3.92 8.51
N HIS A 45 -0.35 -3.49 7.36
CA HIS A 45 -0.25 -2.09 7.00
C HIS A 45 -1.63 -1.62 6.58
N ALA A 46 -2.31 -0.91 7.47
CA ALA A 46 -3.73 -0.64 7.34
C ALA A 46 -4.07 0.83 7.56
N ILE A 47 -5.16 1.27 6.94
CA ILE A 47 -5.74 2.61 7.11
C ILE A 47 -7.23 2.46 7.44
N ASP A 48 -7.78 3.44 8.15
CA ASP A 48 -9.21 3.53 8.41
C ASP A 48 -10.03 3.64 7.10
N PRO A 49 -11.08 2.83 6.92
CA PRO A 49 -11.86 2.77 5.67
C PRO A 49 -12.76 4.00 5.43
N SER A 50 -13.01 4.82 6.46
CA SER A 50 -13.71 6.11 6.26
C SER A 50 -12.79 7.18 5.65
N LEU A 51 -11.48 7.04 5.86
CA LEU A 51 -10.44 8.00 5.47
C LEU A 51 -9.63 7.59 4.24
N ALA A 52 -9.76 6.35 3.76
CA ALA A 52 -9.08 5.90 2.56
C ALA A 52 -9.90 4.89 1.74
N GLY A 53 -9.64 4.86 0.44
CA GLY A 53 -10.17 3.87 -0.49
C GLY A 53 -9.05 3.25 -1.30
N LEU A 54 -9.12 1.93 -1.51
CA LEU A 54 -8.12 1.19 -2.25
C LEU A 54 -8.71 0.67 -3.54
N TYR A 55 -7.98 0.85 -4.63
CA TYR A 55 -8.48 0.63 -5.98
C TYR A 55 -7.44 -0.13 -6.81
N ARG A 56 -7.92 -0.96 -7.73
CA ARG A 56 -7.12 -1.47 -8.83
C ARG A 56 -7.40 -0.67 -10.08
N TRP A 57 -6.34 -0.15 -10.71
CA TRP A 57 -6.41 0.50 -12.00
C TRP A 57 -5.28 -0.02 -12.89
N ARG A 58 -5.64 -0.74 -13.95
CA ARG A 58 -4.70 -1.43 -14.84
C ARG A 58 -3.81 -2.40 -14.03
N ASN A 59 -2.49 -2.21 -14.04
CA ASN A 59 -1.52 -3.01 -13.28
C ASN A 59 -1.13 -2.38 -11.95
N ASP A 60 -1.75 -1.26 -11.58
CA ASP A 60 -1.42 -0.49 -10.40
C ASP A 60 -2.49 -0.63 -9.31
N ARG A 61 -2.00 -0.57 -8.07
CA ARG A 61 -2.83 -0.45 -6.88
C ARG A 61 -2.78 1.01 -6.43
N LEU A 62 -3.93 1.66 -6.41
CA LEU A 62 -4.08 3.07 -6.07
C LEU A 62 -4.78 3.21 -4.73
N LEU A 63 -4.29 4.15 -3.92
CA LEU A 63 -4.86 4.51 -2.63
C LEU A 63 -5.31 5.96 -2.72
N GLU A 64 -6.61 6.20 -2.58
CA GLU A 64 -7.17 7.53 -2.38
C GLU A 64 -7.24 7.84 -0.89
N VAL A 65 -6.73 9.00 -0.49
CA VAL A 65 -6.54 9.37 0.91
C VAL A 65 -7.25 10.69 1.21
N LYS A 66 -8.04 10.71 2.28
CA LYS A 66 -8.70 11.90 2.82
C LYS A 66 -7.86 12.56 3.93
N PRO A 67 -8.13 13.84 4.28
CA PRO A 67 -7.41 14.51 5.36
C PRO A 67 -7.51 13.74 6.68
N GLY A 68 -6.38 13.62 7.39
CA GLY A 68 -6.30 12.91 8.68
C GLY A 68 -6.10 11.41 8.59
N ALA A 69 -6.05 10.84 7.38
CA ALA A 69 -5.73 9.43 7.20
C ALA A 69 -4.34 9.10 7.76
N THR A 70 -4.26 7.96 8.45
CA THR A 70 -3.03 7.50 9.09
C THR A 70 -2.78 6.06 8.70
N LEU A 71 -1.57 5.80 8.20
CA LEU A 71 -1.08 4.46 7.93
C LEU A 71 -0.51 3.87 9.22
N VAL A 72 -1.08 2.76 9.67
CA VAL A 72 -0.71 2.09 10.92
C VAL A 72 -0.28 0.65 10.66
N HIS A 73 0.63 0.17 11.50
CA HIS A 73 1.08 -1.20 11.57
C HIS A 73 1.45 -1.49 13.03
N GLU A 74 1.26 -2.72 13.49
CA GLU A 74 1.44 -3.11 14.88
C GLU A 74 2.88 -2.89 15.40
N GLU A 75 3.88 -2.99 14.52
CA GLU A 75 5.30 -2.85 14.87
C GLU A 75 5.90 -1.50 14.50
N HIS A 76 5.20 -0.68 13.72
CA HIS A 76 5.75 0.57 13.21
C HIS A 76 5.00 1.78 13.74
N SER A 77 5.71 2.89 13.88
CA SER A 77 5.08 4.17 14.18
C SER A 77 4.11 4.56 13.07
N ALA A 78 2.95 5.05 13.48
CA ALA A 78 1.92 5.53 12.59
C ALA A 78 2.41 6.70 11.72
N ILE A 79 2.03 6.71 10.45
CA ILE A 79 2.40 7.74 9.48
C ILE A 79 1.16 8.51 9.05
N VAL A 80 1.12 9.81 9.35
CA VAL A 80 0.06 10.69 8.86
C VAL A 80 0.28 10.96 7.37
N LEU A 81 -0.73 10.64 6.57
CA LEU A 81 -0.71 10.84 5.13
C LEU A 81 -1.38 12.17 4.76
N GLU A 82 -0.82 12.84 3.76
CA GLU A 82 -1.51 13.97 3.14
C GLU A 82 -2.65 13.48 2.25
N PRO A 83 -3.72 14.26 2.08
CA PRO A 83 -4.77 13.92 1.13
C PRO A 83 -4.24 13.86 -0.30
N GLY A 84 -4.87 12.99 -1.11
CA GLY A 84 -4.58 12.80 -2.53
C GLY A 84 -4.49 11.32 -2.92
N VAL A 85 -4.01 11.07 -4.14
CA VAL A 85 -3.88 9.73 -4.70
C VAL A 85 -2.43 9.25 -4.61
N TYR A 86 -2.28 7.99 -4.21
CA TYR A 86 -0.98 7.33 -4.07
C TYR A 86 -0.96 6.04 -4.88
N ARG A 87 0.19 5.75 -5.48
CA ARG A 87 0.51 4.42 -5.95
C ARG A 87 1.03 3.58 -4.77
N VAL A 88 0.42 2.43 -4.55
CA VAL A 88 0.84 1.47 -3.53
C VAL A 88 1.81 0.48 -4.16
N ILE A 89 3.02 0.43 -3.63
CA ILE A 89 4.07 -0.49 -4.06
C ILE A 89 4.40 -1.38 -2.88
N GLN A 90 4.10 -2.68 -3.01
CA GLN A 90 4.59 -3.67 -2.06
C GLN A 90 6.02 -4.06 -2.45
N GLN A 91 6.95 -3.80 -1.55
CA GLN A 91 8.34 -4.20 -1.66
C GLN A 91 8.43 -5.68 -1.27
N ARG A 92 8.70 -6.55 -2.24
CA ARG A 92 9.08 -7.93 -1.92
C ARG A 92 10.53 -7.93 -1.46
N GLU A 93 10.83 -8.67 -0.40
CA GLU A 93 12.19 -9.12 -0.17
C GLU A 93 12.60 -9.98 -1.37
N TYR A 94 13.69 -9.58 -2.03
CA TYR A 94 14.30 -10.42 -3.06
C TYR A 94 15.04 -11.53 -2.31
N GLU A 95 14.52 -12.75 -2.34
CA GLU A 95 15.26 -13.95 -1.94
C GLU A 95 16.09 -14.45 -3.15
N PRO A 96 17.40 -14.17 -3.27
CA PRO A 96 18.24 -14.89 -4.22
C PRO A 96 18.49 -16.30 -3.68
N GLY A 97 17.61 -17.27 -4.00
CA GLY A 97 17.67 -18.55 -3.29
C GLY A 97 17.01 -19.77 -3.89
N SER A 98 16.66 -19.80 -5.19
CA SER A 98 16.30 -21.08 -5.84
C SER A 98 17.10 -21.31 -7.12
N SER A 99 18.43 -21.26 -6.99
CA SER A 99 19.28 -22.00 -7.92
C SER A 99 19.06 -23.49 -7.66
N ARG A 100 18.30 -24.13 -8.54
CA ARG A 100 18.35 -25.59 -8.71
C ARG A 100 19.84 -25.99 -8.84
N PRO A 101 20.31 -27.07 -8.21
CA PRO A 101 21.69 -27.50 -8.41
C PRO A 101 21.89 -27.79 -9.90
N VAL A 102 22.85 -27.09 -10.50
CA VAL A 102 23.43 -27.51 -11.77
C VAL A 102 24.14 -28.82 -11.45
N ILE A 103 23.54 -29.91 -11.88
CA ILE A 103 24.23 -31.20 -12.00
C ILE A 103 25.04 -31.15 -13.29
N ASP A 104 26.33 -31.47 -13.14
CA ASP A 104 27.38 -31.55 -14.16
C ASP A 104 26.94 -32.31 -15.43
#